data_AF-A0A4U5UK63-F1
#
_entry.id   AF-A0A4U5UK63-F1
#
_cell.length_a   1.000
_cell.length_b   1.000
_cell.length_c   1.000
_cell.angle_alpha   90.00
_cell.angle_beta   90.00
_cell.angle_gamma   90.00
#
_symmetry.space_group_name_H-M   'P 1'
#
loop_
_entity.id
_entity.type
_entity.pdbx_description
1 polymer ?
#
loop_
_entity_poly.entity_id
_entity_poly.type
_entity_poly.pdbx_seq_one_letter_code
_entity_poly.pdbx_strand_id
1 'polypeptide(L)'
;MSGSAEDDLILEVVIMIGTVSVDDSCAAMLANSGIIPALIELLNAQQEDDEFVCQIVYVFYQMVFHEATRDVIVKDTQAPAYLIDLMHDTNAEIRKVCDNTLDIIAEYDEEWGKKIQTEKFRWYNGQWLEMVENRQMDEAGDHFIPDFYTDFQNFELGQTGYLSRYGAHLTCKSSADHISNHGNMYACLKSVPLYGTRSAQ
;
A
#
# COMPACT_ATOMS: atom_id res chain seq x y z
N MET A 1 -11.42 -14.01 -30.16
CA MET A 1 -11.54 -14.76 -28.89
C MET A 1 -10.37 -15.73 -28.83
N SER A 2 -9.21 -15.23 -28.38
CA SER A 2 -7.95 -15.96 -28.31
C SER A 2 -6.94 -15.20 -27.43
N GLY A 3 -7.43 -14.55 -26.36
CA GLY A 3 -6.59 -13.81 -25.39
C GLY A 3 -6.22 -14.68 -24.18
N SER A 4 -7.18 -15.45 -23.64
CA SER A 4 -6.99 -16.22 -22.39
C SER A 4 -5.72 -17.09 -22.36
N ALA A 5 -5.43 -17.89 -23.39
CA ALA A 5 -4.26 -18.79 -23.32
C ALA A 5 -2.90 -18.05 -23.41
N GLU A 6 -2.86 -16.88 -24.06
CA GLU A 6 -1.64 -16.07 -24.13
C GLU A 6 -1.44 -15.29 -22.83
N ASP A 7 -2.51 -14.71 -22.30
CA ASP A 7 -2.51 -14.02 -21.01
C ASP A 7 -2.11 -14.98 -19.86
N ASP A 8 -2.64 -16.20 -19.85
CA ASP A 8 -2.25 -17.25 -18.88
C ASP A 8 -0.74 -17.54 -18.94
N LEU A 9 -0.16 -17.62 -20.14
CA LEU A 9 1.29 -17.85 -20.30
C LEU A 9 2.11 -16.64 -19.84
N ILE A 10 1.66 -15.42 -20.13
CA ILE A 10 2.34 -14.20 -19.68
C ILE A 10 2.30 -14.13 -18.15
N LEU A 11 1.16 -14.44 -17.54
CA LEU A 11 1.01 -14.43 -16.09
C LEU A 11 1.97 -15.44 -15.42
N GLU A 12 2.09 -16.66 -15.94
CA GLU A 12 3.06 -17.65 -15.46
C GLU A 12 4.51 -17.16 -15.59
N VAL A 13 4.84 -16.41 -16.65
CA VAL A 13 6.15 -15.77 -16.81
C VAL A 13 6.37 -14.69 -15.74
N VAL A 14 5.37 -13.86 -15.44
CA VAL A 14 5.45 -12.85 -14.37
C VAL A 14 5.69 -13.52 -13.01
N ILE A 15 4.96 -14.59 -12.70
CA ILE A 15 5.13 -15.37 -11.47
C ILE A 15 6.54 -15.98 -11.38
N MET A 16 7.04 -16.51 -12.50
CA MET A 16 8.40 -17.04 -12.59
C MET A 16 9.44 -15.94 -12.33
N ILE A 17 9.29 -14.75 -12.93
CA ILE A 17 10.18 -13.60 -12.69
C ILE A 17 10.20 -13.24 -11.21
N GLY A 18 9.03 -13.16 -10.54
CA GLY A 18 8.94 -12.91 -9.10
C GLY A 18 9.57 -13.98 -8.23
N THR A 19 9.63 -15.22 -8.71
CA THR A 19 10.29 -16.33 -8.00
C THR A 19 11.80 -16.28 -8.16
N VAL A 20 12.31 -16.03 -9.37
CA VAL A 20 13.75 -15.98 -9.60
C VAL A 20 14.37 -14.69 -9.06
N SER A 21 13.60 -13.60 -8.95
CA SER A 21 14.09 -12.33 -8.37
C SER A 21 14.35 -12.38 -6.86
N VAL A 22 14.03 -13.50 -6.19
CA VAL A 22 14.42 -13.76 -4.79
C VAL A 22 15.94 -13.96 -4.65
N ASP A 23 16.59 -14.46 -5.70
CA ASP A 23 18.03 -14.62 -5.71
C ASP A 23 18.72 -13.34 -6.18
N ASP A 24 19.74 -12.91 -5.45
CA ASP A 24 20.45 -11.66 -5.69
C ASP A 24 21.13 -11.61 -7.08
N SER A 25 21.71 -12.73 -7.51
CA SER A 25 22.37 -12.81 -8.82
C SER A 25 21.36 -12.73 -9.96
N CYS A 26 20.21 -13.39 -9.81
CA CYS A 26 19.10 -13.30 -10.75
C CYS A 26 18.50 -11.89 -10.78
N ALA A 27 18.28 -11.26 -9.62
CA ALA A 27 17.79 -9.88 -9.54
C ALA A 27 18.73 -8.91 -10.30
N ALA A 28 20.04 -9.02 -10.09
CA ALA A 28 21.02 -8.22 -10.81
C ALA A 28 20.99 -8.47 -12.33
N MET A 29 20.81 -9.72 -12.77
CA MET A 29 20.64 -10.02 -14.20
C MET A 29 19.36 -9.39 -14.77
N LEU A 30 18.26 -9.45 -14.03
CA LEU A 30 16.96 -8.89 -14.42
C LEU A 30 16.99 -7.35 -14.52
N ALA A 31 17.68 -6.68 -13.60
CA ALA A 31 17.87 -5.22 -13.67
C ALA A 31 18.51 -4.79 -15.01
N ASN A 32 19.48 -5.58 -15.50
CA ASN A 32 20.21 -5.30 -16.73
C ASN A 32 19.48 -5.77 -18.01
N SER A 33 18.46 -6.62 -17.88
CA SER A 33 17.75 -7.18 -19.04
C SER A 33 16.62 -6.29 -19.56
N GLY A 34 16.31 -5.19 -18.88
CA GLY A 34 15.19 -4.31 -19.21
C GLY A 34 13.83 -4.87 -18.79
N ILE A 35 13.79 -5.86 -17.89
CA ILE A 35 12.52 -6.46 -17.45
C ILE A 35 11.68 -5.49 -16.60
N ILE A 36 12.33 -4.62 -15.82
CA ILE A 36 11.63 -3.68 -14.92
C ILE A 36 10.77 -2.71 -15.74
N PRO A 37 11.29 -2.01 -16.78
CA PRO A 37 10.46 -1.21 -17.67
C PRO A 37 9.34 -2.01 -18.34
N ALA A 38 9.62 -3.23 -18.81
CA ALA A 38 8.62 -4.08 -19.46
C ALA A 38 7.46 -4.46 -18.51
N LEU A 39 7.76 -4.70 -17.22
CA LEU A 39 6.74 -4.95 -16.21
C LEU A 39 5.87 -3.72 -15.93
N ILE A 40 6.45 -2.50 -15.98
CA ILE A 40 5.68 -1.26 -15.85
C ILE A 40 4.76 -1.06 -17.05
N GLU A 41 5.24 -1.34 -18.27
CA GLU A 41 4.40 -1.30 -19.47
C GLU A 41 3.26 -2.32 -19.39
N LEU A 42 3.55 -3.55 -18.94
CA LEU A 42 2.56 -4.59 -18.75
C LEU A 42 1.53 -4.22 -17.67
N LEU A 43 1.98 -3.66 -16.55
CA LEU A 43 1.10 -3.17 -15.48
C LEU A 43 0.13 -2.11 -16.01
N ASN A 44 0.62 -1.18 -16.83
CA ASN A 44 -0.23 -0.16 -17.44
C ASN A 44 -1.19 -0.72 -18.49
N ALA A 45 -0.80 -1.76 -19.21
CA ALA A 45 -1.64 -2.40 -20.21
C ALA A 45 -2.77 -3.25 -19.58
N GLN A 46 -2.50 -3.87 -18.43
CA GLN A 46 -3.41 -4.82 -17.77
C GLN A 46 -4.00 -4.28 -16.45
N GLN A 47 -4.20 -2.95 -16.33
CA GLN A 47 -4.74 -2.35 -15.09
C GLN A 47 -6.16 -2.81 -14.71
N GLU A 48 -6.95 -3.31 -15.67
CA GLU A 48 -8.31 -3.83 -15.42
C GLU A 48 -8.31 -5.28 -14.92
N ASP A 49 -7.14 -5.93 -14.87
CA ASP A 49 -6.98 -7.31 -14.42
C ASP A 49 -6.22 -7.36 -13.08
N ASP A 50 -6.98 -7.52 -12.00
CA ASP A 50 -6.47 -7.61 -10.62
C ASP A 50 -5.36 -8.67 -10.46
N GLU A 51 -5.40 -9.77 -11.22
CA GLU A 51 -4.42 -10.84 -11.10
C GLU A 51 -3.07 -10.40 -11.67
N PHE A 52 -3.07 -9.75 -12.84
CA PHE A 52 -1.86 -9.14 -13.40
C PHE A 52 -1.31 -8.04 -12.49
N VAL A 53 -2.16 -7.13 -12.01
CA VAL A 53 -1.74 -6.04 -11.13
C VAL A 53 -1.11 -6.61 -9.86
N CYS A 54 -1.76 -7.59 -9.22
CA CYS A 54 -1.25 -8.20 -7.99
C CYS A 54 0.09 -8.91 -8.21
N GLN A 55 0.23 -9.72 -9.28
CA GLN A 55 1.47 -10.45 -9.54
C GLN A 55 2.62 -9.51 -9.92
N ILE A 56 2.39 -8.49 -10.75
CA ILE A 56 3.46 -7.55 -11.13
C ILE A 56 3.92 -6.75 -9.92
N VAL A 57 3.00 -6.28 -9.07
CA VAL A 57 3.36 -5.59 -7.83
C VAL A 57 4.15 -6.53 -6.91
N TYR A 58 3.80 -7.81 -6.85
CA TYR A 58 4.58 -8.80 -6.10
C TYR A 58 6.00 -8.97 -6.65
N VAL A 59 6.21 -8.91 -7.97
CA VAL A 59 7.55 -8.89 -8.54
C VAL A 59 8.33 -7.66 -8.05
N PHE A 60 7.71 -6.47 -8.04
CA PHE A 60 8.37 -5.27 -7.51
C PHE A 60 8.68 -5.39 -6.02
N TYR A 61 7.78 -5.96 -5.22
CA TYR A 61 8.03 -6.27 -3.82
C TYR A 61 9.31 -7.08 -3.63
N GLN A 62 9.49 -8.15 -4.41
CA GLN A 62 10.70 -8.98 -4.33
C GLN A 62 11.95 -8.20 -4.79
N MET A 63 11.82 -7.42 -5.87
CA MET A 63 12.93 -6.66 -6.43
C MET A 63 13.40 -5.49 -5.56
N VAL A 64 12.56 -4.87 -4.73
CA VAL A 64 13.01 -3.74 -3.89
C VAL A 64 13.95 -4.16 -2.75
N PHE A 65 14.04 -5.46 -2.44
CA PHE A 65 15.02 -5.97 -1.47
C PHE A 65 16.46 -5.93 -2.00
N HIS A 66 16.65 -6.00 -3.32
CA HIS A 66 17.96 -6.02 -3.95
C HIS A 66 18.36 -4.63 -4.42
N GLU A 67 19.57 -4.18 -4.07
CA GLU A 67 20.05 -2.83 -4.42
C GLU A 67 20.05 -2.59 -5.94
N ALA A 68 20.50 -3.58 -6.71
CA ALA A 68 20.61 -3.49 -8.17
C ALA A 68 19.27 -3.19 -8.87
N THR A 69 18.19 -3.80 -8.40
CA THR A 69 16.85 -3.61 -8.95
C THR A 69 16.13 -2.44 -8.29
N ARG A 70 16.31 -2.24 -6.97
CA ARG A 70 15.72 -1.12 -6.23
C ARG A 70 16.12 0.22 -6.82
N ASP A 71 17.40 0.39 -7.17
CA ASP A 71 17.87 1.65 -7.76
C ASP A 71 17.15 1.97 -9.07
N VAL A 72 16.99 0.97 -9.95
CA VAL A 72 16.25 1.13 -11.20
C VAL A 72 14.78 1.45 -10.93
N ILE A 73 14.13 0.71 -10.03
CA ILE A 73 12.71 0.93 -9.67
C ILE A 73 12.50 2.34 -9.14
N VAL A 74 13.33 2.80 -8.21
CA VAL A 74 13.12 4.06 -7.49
C VAL A 74 13.54 5.29 -8.30
N LYS A 75 14.64 5.18 -9.07
CA LYS A 75 15.25 6.32 -9.76
C LYS A 75 14.84 6.42 -11.23
N ASP A 76 14.68 5.29 -11.90
CA ASP A 76 14.52 5.23 -13.36
C ASP A 76 13.09 4.93 -13.80
N THR A 77 12.16 4.71 -12.87
CA THR A 77 10.76 4.41 -13.19
C THR A 77 9.77 5.25 -12.39
N GLN A 78 8.50 5.16 -12.77
CA GLN A 78 7.38 5.74 -12.02
C GLN A 78 6.76 4.74 -11.03
N ALA A 79 7.37 3.57 -10.82
CA ALA A 79 6.82 2.50 -9.97
C ALA A 79 6.41 2.99 -8.57
N PRO A 80 7.21 3.81 -7.85
CA PRO A 80 6.80 4.27 -6.52
C PRO A 80 5.53 5.12 -6.54
N ALA A 81 5.32 5.94 -7.58
CA ALA A 81 4.09 6.71 -7.74
C ALA A 81 2.88 5.80 -8.01
N TYR A 82 3.03 4.82 -8.91
CA TYR A 82 1.98 3.83 -9.16
C TYR A 82 1.61 3.05 -7.90
N LEU A 83 2.60 2.61 -7.13
CA LEU A 83 2.36 1.88 -5.88
C LEU A 83 1.61 2.74 -4.85
N ILE A 84 1.87 4.05 -4.79
CA ILE A 84 1.12 4.99 -3.94
C ILE A 84 -0.35 5.04 -4.36
N ASP A 85 -0.62 5.12 -5.67
CA ASP A 85 -2.00 5.14 -6.18
C ASP A 85 -2.72 3.83 -5.82
N LEU A 86 -2.05 2.69 -6.00
CA LEU A 86 -2.57 1.35 -5.69
C LEU A 86 -2.75 1.07 -4.19
N MET A 87 -2.24 1.90 -3.27
CA MET A 87 -2.59 1.80 -1.84
C MET A 87 -4.09 2.02 -1.58
N HIS A 88 -4.80 2.61 -2.53
CA HIS A 88 -6.24 2.90 -2.45
C HIS A 88 -7.07 1.92 -3.28
N ASP A 89 -6.46 0.86 -3.80
CA ASP A 89 -7.15 -0.13 -4.64
C ASP A 89 -8.30 -0.82 -3.89
N THR A 90 -9.31 -1.31 -4.60
CA THR A 90 -10.43 -2.04 -3.98
C THR A 90 -10.02 -3.42 -3.44
N ASN A 91 -9.02 -4.05 -4.07
CA ASN A 91 -8.48 -5.34 -3.71
C ASN A 91 -7.52 -5.24 -2.52
N ALA A 92 -7.86 -5.93 -1.42
CA ALA A 92 -7.10 -5.86 -0.18
C ALA A 92 -5.67 -6.42 -0.28
N GLU A 93 -5.45 -7.42 -1.14
CA GLU A 93 -4.12 -7.99 -1.31
C GLU A 93 -3.20 -7.04 -2.08
N ILE A 94 -3.72 -6.38 -3.13
CA ILE A 94 -3.00 -5.33 -3.86
C ILE A 94 -2.58 -4.21 -2.90
N ARG A 95 -3.52 -3.68 -2.10
CA ARG A 95 -3.20 -2.65 -1.09
C ARG A 95 -2.09 -3.09 -0.15
N LYS A 96 -2.16 -4.32 0.37
CA LYS A 96 -1.20 -4.86 1.32
C LYS A 96 0.20 -5.04 0.71
N VAL A 97 0.30 -5.57 -0.51
CA VAL A 97 1.61 -5.72 -1.15
C VAL A 97 2.21 -4.36 -1.53
N CYS A 98 1.39 -3.39 -1.97
CA CYS A 98 1.82 -2.03 -2.23
C CYS A 98 2.35 -1.36 -0.95
N ASP A 99 1.59 -1.42 0.14
CA ASP A 99 1.94 -0.82 1.43
C ASP A 99 3.29 -1.34 1.96
N ASN A 100 3.50 -2.67 1.92
CA ASN A 100 4.76 -3.31 2.30
C ASN A 100 5.93 -2.90 1.39
N THR A 101 5.68 -2.83 0.07
CA THR A 101 6.72 -2.44 -0.90
C THR A 101 7.16 -1.00 -0.69
N LEU A 102 6.20 -0.11 -0.43
CA LEU A 102 6.46 1.30 -0.18
C LEU A 102 7.19 1.53 1.15
N ASP A 103 6.93 0.74 2.19
CA ASP A 103 7.69 0.83 3.44
C ASP A 103 9.17 0.51 3.22
N ILE A 104 9.48 -0.53 2.43
CA ILE A 104 10.86 -0.84 2.06
C ILE A 104 11.48 0.31 1.27
N ILE A 105 10.79 0.85 0.26
CA ILE A 105 11.29 2.00 -0.52
C ILE A 105 11.57 3.21 0.39
N ALA A 106 10.67 3.50 1.33
CA ALA A 106 10.81 4.61 2.26
C ALA A 106 12.01 4.50 3.21
N GLU A 107 12.48 3.28 3.49
CA GLU A 107 13.69 3.04 4.29
C GLU A 107 14.98 3.36 3.53
N TYR A 108 14.99 3.19 2.19
CA TYR A 108 16.20 3.33 1.37
C TYR A 108 16.32 4.67 0.63
N ASP A 109 15.22 5.38 0.41
CA ASP A 109 15.22 6.66 -0.28
C ASP A 109 14.52 7.74 0.56
N GLU A 110 15.26 8.76 1.00
CA GLU A 110 14.73 9.80 1.91
C GLU A 110 13.67 10.67 1.23
N GLU A 111 13.80 10.92 -0.08
CA GLU A 111 12.86 11.77 -0.81
C GLU A 111 11.52 11.06 -0.98
N TRP A 112 11.56 9.82 -1.46
CA TRP A 112 10.38 8.96 -1.54
C TRP A 112 9.81 8.64 -0.17
N GLY A 113 10.65 8.41 0.85
CA GLY A 113 10.20 8.19 2.21
C GLY A 113 9.34 9.34 2.73
N LYS A 114 9.74 10.60 2.50
CA LYS A 114 8.91 11.76 2.85
C LYS A 114 7.58 11.79 2.08
N LYS A 115 7.59 11.50 0.78
CA LYS A 115 6.38 11.48 -0.06
C LYS A 115 5.41 10.38 0.40
N ILE A 116 5.90 9.16 0.57
CA ILE A 116 5.13 7.99 1.00
C ILE A 116 4.51 8.23 2.37
N GLN A 117 5.28 8.68 3.35
CA GLN A 117 4.76 8.95 4.70
C GLN A 117 3.72 10.07 4.69
N THR A 118 3.88 11.09 3.84
CA THR A 118 2.88 12.15 3.67
C THR A 118 1.57 11.59 3.14
N GLU A 119 1.60 10.73 2.12
CA GLU A 119 0.40 10.12 1.54
C GLU A 119 -0.26 9.13 2.51
N LYS A 120 0.52 8.27 3.20
CA LYS A 120 -0.01 7.39 4.26
C LYS A 120 -0.68 8.19 5.39
N PHE A 121 -0.08 9.31 5.81
CA PHE A 121 -0.65 10.18 6.83
C PHE A 121 -1.94 10.86 6.36
N ARG A 122 -1.97 11.36 5.12
CA ARG A 122 -3.19 11.93 4.52
C ARG A 122 -4.30 10.91 4.47
N TRP A 123 -3.98 9.69 4.07
CA TRP A 123 -4.93 8.59 3.98
C TRP A 123 -5.49 8.19 5.35
N TYR A 124 -4.63 7.98 6.34
CA TYR A 124 -5.06 7.62 7.70
C TYR A 124 -5.98 8.69 8.32
N ASN A 125 -5.62 9.97 8.18
CA ASN A 125 -6.42 11.05 8.75
C ASN A 125 -7.67 11.39 7.92
N GLY A 126 -7.62 11.23 6.59
CA GLY A 126 -8.80 11.36 5.73
C GLY A 126 -9.86 10.34 6.08
N GLN A 127 -9.47 9.07 6.23
CA GLN A 127 -10.37 8.01 6.72
C GLN A 127 -10.91 8.32 8.12
N TRP A 128 -10.10 8.89 9.02
CA TRP A 128 -10.57 9.29 10.35
C TRP A 128 -11.64 10.37 10.29
N LEU A 129 -11.46 11.39 9.44
CA LEU A 129 -12.44 12.45 9.25
C LEU A 129 -13.77 11.90 8.71
N GLU A 130 -13.73 11.02 7.71
CA GLU A 130 -14.94 10.36 7.18
C GLU A 130 -15.65 9.51 8.24
N MET A 131 -14.90 8.77 9.08
CA MET A 131 -15.48 7.99 10.19
C MET A 131 -16.12 8.87 11.27
N VAL A 132 -15.54 10.04 11.55
CA VAL A 132 -16.08 10.99 12.54
C VAL A 132 -17.32 11.70 12.01
N GLU A 133 -17.33 12.09 10.73
CA GLU A 133 -18.50 12.69 10.08
C GLU A 133 -19.67 11.71 9.98
N ASN A 134 -19.42 10.46 9.60
CA ASN A 134 -20.48 9.44 9.52
C ASN A 134 -21.11 9.11 10.89
N ARG A 135 -20.33 9.17 11.98
CA ARG A 135 -20.87 9.01 13.35
C ARG A 135 -21.72 10.20 13.81
N GLN A 136 -21.38 11.42 13.39
CA GLN A 136 -22.20 12.59 13.67
C GLN A 136 -23.56 12.51 12.99
N MET A 137 -23.67 11.85 11.83
CA MET A 137 -24.95 11.66 11.14
C MET A 137 -25.84 10.61 11.80
N ASP A 138 -25.27 9.57 12.43
CA ASP A 138 -26.03 8.55 13.18
C ASP A 138 -26.50 9.06 14.56
N GLU A 139 -25.78 10.01 15.17
CA GLU A 139 -26.17 10.66 16.43
C GLU A 139 -26.95 11.98 16.24
N ALA A 140 -27.11 12.48 15.01
CA ALA A 140 -27.92 13.66 14.67
C ALA A 140 -29.44 13.43 14.82
N GLY A 141 -29.85 12.45 15.63
CA GLY A 141 -31.19 12.33 16.19
C GLY A 141 -31.42 13.17 17.46
N ASP A 142 -30.38 13.76 18.07
CA ASP A 142 -30.56 14.65 19.23
C ASP A 142 -29.53 15.79 19.24
N HIS A 143 -29.90 16.91 18.63
CA HIS A 143 -29.05 18.09 18.49
C HIS A 143 -28.96 18.86 19.82
N PHE A 144 -28.10 18.41 20.75
CA PHE A 144 -27.74 19.19 21.93
C PHE A 144 -26.46 19.97 21.62
N ILE A 145 -26.59 21.21 21.13
CA ILE A 145 -25.45 22.13 21.06
C ILE A 145 -24.98 22.37 22.49
N PRO A 146 -23.73 22.01 22.88
CA PRO A 146 -23.25 22.26 24.23
C PRO A 146 -23.12 23.77 24.47
N ASP A 147 -23.63 24.25 25.60
CA ASP A 147 -23.64 25.66 26.04
C ASP A 147 -22.25 26.35 26.01
N PHE A 148 -21.17 25.58 25.87
CA PHE A 148 -19.81 26.08 25.65
C PHE A 148 -19.68 26.97 24.40
N TYR A 149 -20.42 26.69 23.33
CA TYR A 149 -20.36 27.50 22.10
C TYR A 149 -21.07 28.85 22.24
N THR A 150 -22.12 28.92 23.06
CA THR A 150 -22.83 30.19 23.34
C THR A 150 -22.02 31.11 24.24
N ASP A 151 -21.24 30.57 25.19
CA ASP A 151 -20.44 31.38 26.11
C ASP A 151 -19.24 32.06 25.45
N PHE A 152 -18.67 31.44 24.41
CA PHE A 152 -17.55 32.02 23.65
C PHE A 152 -17.97 33.26 22.86
N GLN A 153 -19.20 33.31 22.36
CA GLN A 153 -19.75 34.50 21.67
C GLN A 153 -20.04 35.65 22.65
N ASN A 154 -20.31 35.35 23.92
CA ASN A 154 -20.68 36.33 24.94
C ASN A 154 -19.47 36.88 25.74
N PHE A 155 -18.25 36.45 25.41
CA PHE A 155 -17.00 36.96 26.01
C PHE A 155 -16.88 36.78 27.53
N GLU A 156 -17.49 35.73 28.11
CA GLU A 156 -17.43 35.41 29.54
C GLU A 156 -16.33 34.39 29.89
N LEU A 157 -15.16 34.45 29.25
CA LEU A 157 -14.02 33.56 29.54
C LEU A 157 -13.23 34.01 30.77
N GLY A 158 -13.88 34.00 31.92
CA GLY A 158 -13.25 34.14 33.22
C GLY A 158 -13.35 32.84 33.99
N GLN A 159 -12.28 32.04 34.01
CA GLN A 159 -12.03 30.89 34.93
C GLN A 159 -12.47 29.49 34.46
N THR A 160 -11.77 28.87 33.51
CA THR A 160 -11.59 27.39 33.55
C THR A 160 -10.15 26.99 33.21
N GLY A 161 -9.44 26.48 34.22
CA GLY A 161 -8.01 26.17 34.19
C GLY A 161 -7.66 24.81 33.56
N TYR A 162 -7.73 24.70 32.23
CA TYR A 162 -7.39 23.46 31.51
C TYR A 162 -6.02 23.44 30.82
N LEU A 163 -5.16 24.45 31.03
CA LEU A 163 -3.83 24.52 30.40
C LEU A 163 -2.67 23.84 31.17
N SER A 164 -2.95 23.08 32.23
CA SER A 164 -1.87 22.52 33.08
C SER A 164 -1.60 21.01 32.94
N ARG A 165 -2.22 20.27 31.99
CA ARG A 165 -2.19 18.78 32.02
C ARG A 165 -1.61 18.02 30.83
N TYR A 166 -1.14 18.66 29.77
CA TYR A 166 -0.47 17.92 28.67
C TYR A 166 0.99 18.32 28.52
N GLY A 167 1.77 17.88 29.51
CA GLY A 167 3.23 17.84 29.44
C GLY A 167 3.71 16.57 30.12
N ALA A 168 3.71 15.45 29.39
CA ALA A 168 4.59 14.30 29.64
C ALA A 168 4.34 13.17 28.62
N HIS A 169 5.43 12.76 27.96
CA HIS A 169 5.72 11.42 27.46
C HIS A 169 4.82 10.81 26.38
N LEU A 170 5.41 10.51 25.21
CA LEU A 170 5.46 9.15 24.65
C LEU A 170 6.58 9.09 23.60
N THR A 171 7.52 8.20 23.87
CA THR A 171 8.78 7.95 23.15
C THR A 171 8.55 6.98 21.99
N CYS A 172 9.20 7.27 20.85
CA CYS A 172 9.34 6.36 19.71
C CYS A 172 10.02 5.04 20.14
N LYS A 173 9.46 3.89 19.76
CA LYS A 173 10.10 2.57 19.84
C LYS A 173 10.34 2.05 18.43
N SER A 174 11.57 1.63 18.16
CA SER A 174 12.05 1.19 16.85
C SER A 174 11.77 -0.29 16.57
N SER A 175 11.97 -0.61 15.29
CA SER A 175 11.95 -1.89 14.58
C SER A 175 12.59 -3.07 15.30
N ALA A 176 11.91 -4.22 15.25
CA ALA A 176 12.49 -5.56 15.07
C ALA A 176 11.34 -6.58 15.04
N ASP A 177 10.80 -6.94 13.86
CA ASP A 177 9.99 -8.18 13.69
C ASP A 177 9.76 -8.63 12.21
N HIS A 178 10.42 -8.03 11.22
CA HIS A 178 10.03 -8.24 9.81
C HIS A 178 10.55 -9.51 9.11
N ILE A 179 11.32 -10.38 9.78
CA ILE A 179 12.03 -11.49 9.10
C ILE A 179 11.22 -12.80 9.03
N SER A 180 10.09 -12.94 9.73
CA SER A 180 9.40 -14.25 9.81
C SER A 180 8.32 -14.52 8.76
N ASN A 181 7.97 -13.58 7.85
CA ASN A 181 6.74 -13.68 7.05
C ASN A 181 6.91 -14.10 5.58
N HIS A 182 8.15 -14.28 5.09
CA HIS A 182 8.42 -14.60 3.68
C HIS A 182 7.83 -15.94 3.20
N GLY A 183 7.66 -16.92 4.11
CA GLY A 183 7.09 -18.23 3.76
C GLY A 183 5.57 -18.29 3.66
N ASN A 184 4.85 -17.31 4.21
CA ASN A 184 3.39 -17.36 4.34
C ASN A 184 2.65 -16.67 3.19
N MET A 185 3.30 -15.76 2.45
CA MET A 185 2.64 -15.01 1.38
C MET A 185 2.45 -15.84 0.09
N TYR A 186 3.44 -16.68 -0.27
CA TYR A 186 3.29 -17.68 -1.34
C TYR A 186 2.18 -18.70 -1.05
N ALA A 187 1.94 -19.03 0.23
CA ALA A 187 0.85 -19.90 0.65
C ALA A 187 -0.50 -19.17 0.65
N CYS A 188 -0.52 -17.88 1.00
CA CYS A 188 -1.71 -17.03 0.98
C CYS A 188 -2.26 -16.87 -0.45
N LEU A 189 -1.39 -16.66 -1.44
CA LEU A 189 -1.78 -16.52 -2.85
C LEU A 189 -2.27 -17.85 -3.47
N LYS A 190 -1.73 -19.01 -3.06
CA LYS A 190 -2.30 -20.33 -3.44
C LYS A 190 -3.59 -20.71 -2.69
N SER A 191 -3.95 -19.97 -1.63
CA SER A 191 -5.16 -20.21 -0.83
C SER A 191 -6.37 -19.38 -1.26
N VAL A 192 -6.18 -18.46 -2.22
CA VAL A 192 -7.29 -17.95 -3.03
C VAL A 192 -7.85 -19.14 -3.81
N PRO A 193 -9.15 -19.44 -3.76
CA PRO A 193 -9.72 -20.59 -4.45
C PRO A 193 -9.69 -20.36 -5.97
N LEU A 194 -8.53 -20.64 -6.57
CA LEU A 194 -8.39 -20.94 -7.99
C LEU A 194 -9.09 -22.28 -8.21
N TYR A 195 -10.40 -22.22 -8.47
CA TYR A 195 -11.28 -23.20 -9.14
C TYR A 195 -12.71 -22.90 -8.68
N GLY A 196 -13.25 -21.78 -9.15
CA GLY A 196 -14.70 -21.63 -9.26
C GLY A 196 -15.19 -22.57 -10.36
N THR A 197 -15.56 -23.79 -10.00
CA THR A 197 -16.36 -24.66 -10.87
C THR A 197 -17.63 -23.90 -11.25
N ARG A 198 -17.71 -23.43 -12.50
CA ARG A 198 -19.01 -23.22 -13.14
C ARG A 198 -19.65 -24.60 -13.26
N SER A 199 -20.51 -24.93 -12.31
CA SER A 199 -21.50 -25.99 -12.47
C SER A 199 -22.37 -25.62 -13.65
N ALA A 200 -22.19 -26.35 -14.75
CA ALA A 200 -23.21 -26.49 -15.77
C ALA A 200 -24.42 -27.18 -15.13
N GLN A 201 -25.53 -26.44 -15.03
CA GLN A 201 -26.90 -26.93 -15.13
C GLN A 201 -27.80 -25.77 -15.55
#